data_AF-A0A1G5QKG8-F1
#
_entry.id   AF-A0A1G5QKG8-F1
#
_cell.length_a   1.000
_cell.length_b   1.000
_cell.length_c   1.000
_cell.angle_alpha   90.00
_cell.angle_beta   90.00
_cell.angle_gamma   90.00
#
_symmetry.space_group_name_H-M   'P 1'
#
loop_
_entity.id
_entity.type
_entity.pdbx_description
1 polymer ?
#
loop_
_entity_poly.entity_id
_entity_poly.type
_entity_poly.pdbx_seq_one_letter_code
_entity_poly.pdbx_strand_id
1 'polypeptide(L)'
;MDFSALSEPFVIALSLAAAIVGLIVGFLIGKSGERKRKRVALTQAEEKAQADLHRVLGEHEQRIETLAKEHQNGLSTLKQEHADQLGALKREHTSELERVSSEHAGLIEKLNATNMANLNQVTAELNQEHQNVVQALREKHEQAMAAVRRDGEQNLERLERERDRQAAELQQHHEAEVARLKVRIDELSTEQKELSTTLADREQTVAKLNADIAEAQLKNSFAVSRSGERLIRVVRSVQELANELEETSRTVTNGEYSFFTAIKDQRDRETVLNLTGGVAGHTHDQKGTDEPAAEAQEQPEEPESGHEDGPDR
;
A
#
# COMPACT_ATOMS: atom_id res chain seq x y z
N MET A 1 -28.02 -197.84 -63.02
CA MET A 1 -26.69 -197.27 -63.29
C MET A 1 -26.07 -196.95 -61.95
N ASP A 2 -24.82 -197.37 -61.80
CA ASP A 2 -24.04 -197.50 -60.57
C ASP A 2 -23.74 -196.21 -59.80
N PHE A 3 -23.44 -196.42 -58.52
CA PHE A 3 -22.94 -195.49 -57.50
C PHE A 3 -21.59 -194.82 -57.89
N SER A 4 -21.23 -193.77 -57.12
CA SER A 4 -19.85 -193.54 -56.61
C SER A 4 -19.08 -192.27 -57.02
N ALA A 5 -19.70 -191.18 -57.46
CA ALA A 5 -18.93 -190.00 -57.91
C ALA A 5 -18.98 -188.72 -57.05
N LEU A 6 -19.72 -188.62 -55.94
CA LEU A 6 -19.94 -187.32 -55.26
C LEU A 6 -19.73 -187.30 -53.74
N SER A 7 -19.05 -188.31 -53.18
CA SER A 7 -18.62 -188.35 -51.77
C SER A 7 -17.12 -188.14 -51.62
N GLU A 8 -16.53 -187.20 -52.36
CA GLU A 8 -15.18 -186.74 -52.07
C GLU A 8 -15.23 -185.67 -50.97
N PRO A 9 -14.38 -185.76 -49.93
CA PRO A 9 -14.22 -184.71 -48.91
C PRO A 9 -13.87 -183.34 -49.51
N PHE A 10 -13.42 -183.34 -50.77
CA PHE A 10 -13.18 -182.15 -51.57
C PHE A 10 -14.45 -181.32 -51.84
N VAL A 11 -15.61 -181.95 -52.05
CA VAL A 11 -16.85 -181.26 -52.48
C VAL A 11 -17.54 -180.53 -51.32
N ILE A 12 -17.54 -181.14 -50.12
CA ILE A 12 -18.05 -180.51 -48.89
C ILE A 12 -17.09 -179.41 -48.40
N ALA A 13 -15.79 -179.63 -48.53
CA ALA A 13 -14.80 -178.59 -48.30
C ALA A 13 -14.96 -177.41 -49.29
N LEU A 14 -15.28 -177.69 -50.56
CA LEU A 14 -15.52 -176.66 -51.57
C LEU A 14 -16.77 -175.83 -51.28
N SER A 15 -17.85 -176.45 -50.80
CA SER A 15 -19.10 -175.74 -50.48
C SER A 15 -19.00 -174.92 -49.20
N LEU A 16 -18.31 -175.43 -48.16
CA LEU A 16 -18.02 -174.68 -46.95
C LEU A 16 -17.03 -173.53 -47.24
N ALA A 17 -16.02 -173.78 -48.08
CA ALA A 17 -15.13 -172.74 -48.58
C ALA A 17 -15.89 -171.70 -49.39
N ALA A 18 -16.84 -172.09 -50.24
CA ALA A 18 -17.69 -171.17 -51.00
C ALA A 18 -18.62 -170.34 -50.10
N ALA A 19 -19.15 -170.91 -49.02
CA ALA A 19 -19.97 -170.19 -48.04
C ALA A 19 -19.14 -169.21 -47.18
N ILE A 20 -17.94 -169.62 -46.77
CA ILE A 20 -16.98 -168.74 -46.06
C ILE A 20 -16.49 -167.63 -46.99
N VAL A 21 -16.16 -167.95 -48.24
CA VAL A 21 -15.83 -166.96 -49.27
C VAL A 21 -17.03 -166.04 -49.52
N GLY A 22 -18.26 -166.55 -49.55
CA GLY A 22 -19.48 -165.75 -49.67
C GLY A 22 -19.71 -164.80 -48.49
N LEU A 23 -19.45 -165.23 -47.25
CA LEU A 23 -19.52 -164.38 -46.05
C LEU A 23 -18.38 -163.35 -46.00
N ILE A 24 -17.16 -163.73 -46.40
CA ILE A 24 -16.01 -162.83 -46.50
C ILE A 24 -16.25 -161.79 -47.61
N VAL A 25 -16.77 -162.21 -48.77
CA VAL A 25 -17.14 -161.34 -49.89
C VAL A 25 -18.32 -160.43 -49.50
N GLY A 26 -19.34 -160.95 -48.81
CA GLY A 26 -20.46 -160.18 -48.27
C GLY A 26 -20.03 -159.14 -47.23
N PHE A 27 -19.12 -159.50 -46.32
CA PHE A 27 -18.51 -158.59 -45.34
C PHE A 27 -17.60 -157.55 -46.01
N LEU A 28 -16.81 -157.92 -47.02
CA LEU A 28 -15.98 -157.00 -47.81
C LEU A 28 -16.84 -156.05 -48.66
N ILE A 29 -17.95 -156.52 -49.24
CA ILE A 29 -18.93 -155.71 -49.98
C ILE A 29 -19.69 -154.78 -49.02
N GLY A 30 -20.12 -155.28 -47.86
CA GLY A 30 -20.76 -154.47 -46.81
C GLY A 30 -19.84 -153.39 -46.27
N LYS A 31 -18.57 -153.72 -45.99
CA LYS A 31 -17.53 -152.78 -45.55
C LYS A 31 -17.11 -151.81 -46.66
N SER A 32 -17.23 -152.21 -47.93
CA SER A 32 -17.05 -151.33 -49.10
C SER A 32 -18.25 -150.36 -49.24
N GLY A 33 -19.47 -150.84 -49.02
CA GLY A 33 -20.70 -150.04 -49.00
C GLY A 33 -20.73 -149.04 -47.84
N GLU A 34 -20.32 -149.43 -46.64
CA GLU A 34 -20.16 -148.52 -45.50
C GLU A 34 -19.08 -147.46 -45.76
N ARG A 35 -17.95 -147.81 -46.38
CA ARG A 35 -16.93 -146.82 -46.77
C ARG A 35 -17.47 -145.84 -47.80
N LYS A 36 -18.27 -146.30 -48.77
CA LYS A 36 -18.94 -145.44 -49.74
C LYS A 36 -19.96 -144.51 -49.05
N ARG A 37 -20.81 -145.03 -48.17
CA ARG A 37 -21.77 -144.23 -47.38
C ARG A 37 -21.07 -143.21 -46.48
N LYS A 38 -19.97 -143.59 -45.81
CA LYS A 38 -19.14 -142.67 -45.02
C LYS A 38 -18.49 -141.59 -45.88
N ARG A 39 -18.00 -141.93 -47.07
CA ARG A 39 -17.45 -140.93 -48.02
C ARG A 39 -18.52 -139.97 -48.53
N VAL A 40 -19.72 -140.47 -48.84
CA VAL A 40 -20.86 -139.62 -49.23
C VAL A 40 -21.31 -138.74 -48.06
N ALA A 41 -21.40 -139.27 -46.84
CA ALA A 41 -21.73 -138.48 -45.66
C ALA A 41 -20.64 -137.45 -45.32
N LEU A 42 -19.36 -137.78 -45.53
CA LEU A 42 -18.23 -136.87 -45.33
C LEU A 42 -18.26 -135.73 -46.36
N THR A 43 -18.39 -136.05 -47.64
CA THR A 43 -18.50 -135.05 -48.73
C THR A 43 -19.72 -134.16 -48.54
N GLN A 44 -20.87 -134.73 -48.17
CA GLN A 44 -22.08 -133.96 -47.87
C GLN A 44 -21.92 -133.07 -46.62
N ALA A 45 -21.17 -133.53 -45.60
CA ALA A 45 -20.84 -132.72 -44.43
C ALA A 45 -19.84 -131.60 -44.76
N GLU A 46 -18.85 -131.85 -45.63
CA GLU A 46 -17.91 -130.86 -46.15
C GLU A 46 -18.62 -129.78 -46.98
N GLU A 47 -19.50 -130.18 -47.90
CA GLU A 47 -20.34 -129.27 -48.69
C GLU A 47 -21.24 -128.41 -47.79
N LYS A 48 -21.86 -129.03 -46.78
CA LYS A 48 -22.69 -128.30 -45.80
C LYS A 48 -21.84 -127.33 -44.98
N ALA A 49 -20.68 -127.75 -44.48
CA ALA A 49 -19.78 -126.89 -43.72
C ALA A 49 -19.27 -125.72 -44.57
N GLN A 50 -18.99 -125.95 -45.86
CA GLN A 50 -18.59 -124.91 -46.80
C GLN A 50 -19.73 -123.94 -47.09
N ALA A 51 -20.96 -124.44 -47.25
CA ALA A 51 -22.14 -123.60 -47.40
C ALA A 51 -22.42 -122.75 -46.15
N ASP A 52 -22.29 -123.34 -44.95
CA ASP A 52 -22.44 -122.62 -43.69
C ASP A 52 -21.35 -121.55 -43.51
N LEU A 53 -20.10 -121.86 -43.89
CA LEU A 53 -19.00 -120.89 -43.87
C LEU A 53 -19.27 -119.72 -44.82
N HIS A 54 -19.69 -119.99 -46.07
CA HIS A 54 -20.06 -118.94 -47.03
C HIS A 54 -21.23 -118.10 -46.53
N ARG A 55 -22.23 -118.71 -45.90
CA ARG A 55 -23.36 -117.99 -45.30
C ARG A 55 -22.89 -117.06 -44.19
N VAL A 56 -22.08 -117.56 -43.26
CA VAL A 56 -21.55 -116.77 -42.13
C VAL A 56 -20.66 -115.63 -42.63
N LEU A 57 -19.79 -115.88 -43.61
CA LEU A 57 -18.97 -114.83 -44.23
C LEU A 57 -19.83 -113.74 -44.88
N GLY A 58 -20.86 -114.12 -45.65
CA GLY A 58 -21.79 -113.18 -46.25
C GLY A 58 -22.57 -112.36 -45.21
N GLU A 59 -23.02 -112.98 -44.11
CA GLU A 59 -23.67 -112.30 -42.99
C GLU A 59 -22.73 -111.30 -42.29
N HIS A 60 -21.47 -111.68 -42.08
CA HIS A 60 -20.46 -110.79 -41.50
C HIS A 60 -20.14 -109.61 -42.41
N GLU A 61 -20.00 -109.83 -43.71
CA GLU A 61 -19.75 -108.77 -44.69
C GLU A 61 -20.90 -107.77 -44.74
N GLN A 62 -22.15 -108.25 -44.75
CA GLN A 62 -23.34 -107.40 -44.65
C GLN A 62 -23.39 -106.60 -43.35
N ARG A 63 -23.02 -107.20 -42.21
CA ARG A 63 -22.97 -106.50 -40.92
C ARG A 63 -21.90 -105.42 -40.90
N ILE A 64 -20.72 -105.69 -41.46
CA ILE A 64 -19.63 -104.70 -41.56
C ILE A 64 -20.08 -103.53 -42.45
N GLU A 65 -20.70 -103.81 -43.59
CA GLU A 65 -21.20 -102.77 -44.49
C GLU A 65 -22.29 -101.91 -43.83
N THR A 66 -23.22 -102.56 -43.12
CA THR A 66 -24.29 -101.86 -42.37
C THR A 66 -23.70 -100.98 -41.28
N LEU A 67 -22.80 -101.52 -40.46
CA LEU A 67 -22.15 -100.78 -39.37
C LEU A 67 -21.30 -99.61 -39.91
N ALA A 68 -20.60 -99.80 -41.04
CA ALA A 68 -19.84 -98.74 -41.69
C ALA A 68 -20.76 -97.60 -42.16
N LYS A 69 -21.92 -97.93 -42.76
CA LYS A 69 -22.93 -96.93 -43.15
C LYS A 69 -23.51 -96.21 -41.94
N GLU A 70 -23.84 -96.93 -40.86
CA GLU A 70 -24.32 -96.33 -39.61
C GLU A 70 -23.29 -95.38 -39.00
N HIS A 71 -22.03 -95.78 -38.94
CA HIS A 71 -20.94 -94.94 -38.44
C HIS A 71 -20.72 -93.69 -39.31
N GLN A 72 -20.75 -93.85 -40.63
CA GLN A 72 -20.63 -92.72 -41.56
C GLN A 72 -21.78 -91.73 -41.38
N ASN A 73 -23.01 -92.24 -41.26
CA ASN A 73 -24.20 -91.41 -41.01
C ASN A 73 -24.09 -90.70 -39.65
N GLY A 74 -23.70 -91.42 -38.59
CA GLY A 74 -23.50 -90.85 -37.26
C GLY A 74 -22.45 -89.74 -37.25
N LEU A 75 -21.31 -89.93 -37.92
CA LEU A 75 -20.29 -88.90 -38.09
C LEU A 75 -20.80 -87.68 -38.86
N SER A 76 -21.63 -87.88 -39.89
CA SER A 76 -22.23 -86.79 -40.64
C SER A 76 -23.21 -85.98 -39.78
N THR A 77 -24.08 -86.67 -39.03
CA THR A 77 -25.03 -86.02 -38.11
C THR A 77 -24.29 -85.24 -37.03
N LEU A 78 -23.30 -85.85 -36.38
CA LEU A 78 -22.53 -85.20 -35.32
C LEU A 78 -21.78 -83.96 -35.83
N LYS A 79 -21.20 -84.01 -37.03
CA LYS A 79 -20.57 -82.84 -37.66
C LYS A 79 -21.59 -81.72 -37.91
N GLN A 80 -22.77 -82.05 -38.38
CA GLN A 80 -23.84 -81.08 -38.62
C GLN A 80 -24.30 -80.43 -37.31
N GLU A 81 -24.55 -81.23 -36.27
CA GLU A 81 -24.93 -80.74 -34.94
C GLU A 81 -23.88 -79.78 -34.36
N HIS A 82 -22.60 -80.12 -34.45
CA HIS A 82 -21.53 -79.24 -34.00
C HIS A 82 -21.43 -77.94 -34.81
N ALA A 83 -21.64 -78.00 -36.13
CA ALA A 83 -21.68 -76.80 -36.96
C ALA A 83 -22.86 -75.89 -36.56
N ASP A 84 -24.02 -76.46 -36.28
CA ASP A 84 -25.22 -75.74 -35.85
C ASP A 84 -25.03 -75.12 -34.46
N GLN A 85 -24.44 -75.87 -33.52
CA GLN A 85 -24.09 -75.37 -32.18
C GLN A 85 -23.09 -74.22 -32.24
N LEU A 86 -22.02 -74.35 -33.02
CA LEU A 86 -21.05 -73.26 -33.23
C LEU A 86 -21.71 -72.04 -33.87
N GLY A 87 -22.62 -72.25 -34.82
CA GLY A 87 -23.38 -71.18 -35.46
C GLY A 87 -24.31 -70.46 -34.49
N ALA A 88 -24.99 -71.19 -33.60
CA ALA A 88 -25.85 -70.63 -32.57
C ALA A 88 -25.04 -69.83 -31.54
N LEU A 89 -23.95 -70.41 -31.03
CA LEU A 89 -23.09 -69.78 -30.03
C LEU A 89 -22.45 -68.48 -30.56
N LYS A 90 -22.01 -68.46 -31.83
CA LYS A 90 -21.50 -67.23 -32.47
C LYS A 90 -22.56 -66.13 -32.56
N ARG A 91 -23.80 -66.49 -32.89
CA ARG A 91 -24.93 -65.55 -32.96
C ARG A 91 -25.26 -64.99 -31.57
N GLU A 92 -25.28 -65.83 -30.55
CA GLU A 92 -25.50 -65.43 -29.16
C GLU A 92 -24.42 -64.45 -28.69
N HIS A 93 -23.14 -64.78 -28.88
CA HIS A 93 -22.04 -63.87 -28.51
C HIS A 93 -22.08 -62.54 -29.27
N THR A 94 -22.44 -62.55 -30.55
CA THR A 94 -22.57 -61.31 -31.32
C THR A 94 -23.69 -60.45 -30.78
N SER A 95 -24.86 -61.03 -30.50
CA SER A 95 -25.99 -60.34 -29.89
C SER A 95 -25.65 -59.77 -28.51
N GLU A 96 -24.88 -60.51 -27.71
CA GLU A 96 -24.48 -60.07 -26.38
C GLU A 96 -23.47 -58.91 -26.44
N LEU A 97 -22.51 -58.96 -27.37
CA LEU A 97 -21.59 -57.85 -27.62
C LEU A 97 -22.32 -56.58 -28.06
N GLU A 98 -23.29 -56.71 -28.96
CA GLU A 98 -24.12 -55.58 -29.41
C GLU A 98 -24.94 -54.99 -28.24
N ARG A 99 -25.54 -55.85 -27.41
CA ARG A 99 -26.29 -55.44 -26.21
C ARG A 99 -25.41 -54.66 -25.25
N VAL A 100 -24.26 -55.22 -24.87
CA VAL A 100 -23.32 -54.59 -23.94
C VAL A 100 -22.76 -53.28 -24.53
N SER A 101 -22.44 -53.26 -25.82
CA SER A 101 -21.98 -52.04 -26.50
C SER A 101 -23.04 -50.93 -26.46
N SER A 102 -24.30 -51.27 -26.71
CA SER A 102 -25.42 -50.32 -26.62
C SER A 102 -25.64 -49.81 -25.20
N GLU A 103 -25.52 -50.67 -24.20
CA GLU A 103 -25.63 -50.28 -22.78
C GLU A 103 -24.52 -49.32 -22.38
N HIS A 104 -23.28 -49.60 -22.76
CA HIS A 104 -22.16 -48.70 -22.51
C HIS A 104 -22.33 -47.35 -23.20
N ALA A 105 -22.78 -47.33 -24.46
CA ALA A 105 -23.06 -46.08 -25.16
C ALA A 105 -24.11 -45.24 -24.44
N GLY A 106 -25.21 -45.87 -23.98
CA GLY A 106 -26.25 -45.19 -23.21
C GLY A 106 -25.77 -44.69 -21.84
N LEU A 107 -24.88 -45.42 -21.16
CA LEU A 107 -24.27 -44.95 -19.91
C LEU A 107 -23.36 -43.74 -20.12
N ILE A 108 -22.56 -43.74 -21.18
CA ILE A 108 -21.70 -42.60 -21.54
C ILE A 108 -22.55 -41.36 -21.83
N GLU A 109 -23.65 -41.51 -22.59
CA GLU A 109 -24.56 -40.41 -22.88
C GLU A 109 -25.20 -39.83 -21.62
N LYS A 110 -25.70 -40.69 -20.71
CA LYS A 110 -26.25 -40.26 -19.41
C LYS A 110 -25.21 -39.54 -18.55
N LEU A 111 -23.98 -40.06 -18.49
CA LEU A 111 -22.90 -39.46 -17.73
C LEU A 111 -22.53 -38.08 -18.30
N ASN A 112 -22.43 -37.95 -19.62
CA ASN A 112 -22.17 -36.68 -20.28
C ASN A 112 -23.29 -35.66 -20.03
N ALA A 113 -24.56 -36.07 -20.14
CA ALA A 113 -25.70 -35.21 -19.84
C ALA A 113 -25.68 -34.72 -18.39
N THR A 114 -25.39 -35.61 -17.44
CA THR A 114 -25.26 -35.28 -16.02
C THR A 114 -24.11 -34.31 -15.77
N ASN A 115 -22.95 -34.55 -16.37
CA ASN A 115 -21.80 -33.66 -16.25
C ASN A 115 -22.08 -32.27 -16.84
N MET A 116 -22.75 -32.18 -17.99
CA MET A 116 -23.17 -30.90 -18.57
C MET A 116 -24.17 -30.15 -17.67
N ALA A 117 -25.15 -30.86 -17.09
CA ALA A 117 -26.09 -30.26 -16.15
C ALA A 117 -25.36 -29.70 -14.92
N ASN A 118 -24.44 -30.48 -14.33
CA ASN A 118 -23.64 -30.04 -13.18
C ASN A 118 -22.75 -28.84 -13.52
N LEU A 119 -22.11 -28.82 -14.69
CA LEU A 119 -21.28 -27.68 -15.12
C LEU A 119 -22.12 -26.41 -15.30
N ASN A 120 -23.31 -26.52 -15.88
CA ASN A 120 -24.22 -25.40 -16.04
C ASN A 120 -24.69 -24.86 -14.67
N GLN A 121 -24.99 -25.76 -13.74
CA GLN A 121 -25.37 -25.37 -12.38
C GLN A 121 -24.24 -24.63 -11.65
N VAL A 122 -23.03 -25.20 -11.63
CA VAL A 122 -21.86 -24.56 -10.99
C VAL A 122 -21.55 -23.20 -11.63
N THR A 123 -21.67 -23.09 -12.95
CA THR A 123 -21.46 -21.83 -13.65
C THR A 123 -22.51 -20.78 -13.26
N ALA A 124 -23.78 -21.17 -13.10
CA ALA A 124 -24.84 -20.28 -12.66
C ALA A 124 -24.63 -19.80 -11.21
N GLU A 125 -24.28 -20.71 -10.31
CA GLU A 125 -23.99 -20.42 -8.90
C GLU A 125 -22.80 -19.45 -8.79
N LEU A 126 -21.70 -19.71 -9.51
CA LEU A 126 -20.51 -18.85 -9.51
C LEU A 126 -20.82 -17.45 -10.06
N ASN A 127 -21.62 -17.35 -11.12
CA ASN A 127 -22.04 -16.06 -11.66
C ASN A 127 -22.90 -15.27 -10.67
N GLN A 128 -23.79 -15.94 -9.94
CA GLN A 128 -24.61 -15.31 -8.90
C GLN A 128 -23.75 -14.83 -7.73
N GLU A 129 -22.80 -15.65 -7.27
CA GLU A 129 -21.86 -15.26 -6.21
C GLU A 129 -21.02 -14.05 -6.64
N HIS A 130 -20.50 -14.05 -7.86
CA HIS A 130 -19.74 -12.92 -8.39
C HIS A 130 -20.57 -11.63 -8.42
N GLN A 131 -21.83 -11.71 -8.87
CA GLN A 131 -22.74 -10.56 -8.86
C GLN A 131 -22.96 -10.02 -7.45
N ASN A 132 -23.17 -10.91 -6.47
CA ASN A 132 -23.35 -10.52 -5.07
C ASN A 132 -22.10 -9.85 -4.49
N VAL A 133 -20.91 -10.38 -4.75
CA VAL A 133 -19.63 -9.81 -4.29
C VAL A 133 -19.41 -8.43 -4.90
N VAL A 134 -19.65 -8.27 -6.21
CA VAL A 134 -19.51 -6.98 -6.89
C VAL A 134 -20.50 -5.95 -6.33
N GLN A 135 -21.74 -6.35 -6.04
CA GLN A 135 -22.74 -5.48 -5.46
C GLN A 135 -22.36 -5.03 -4.04
N ALA A 136 -21.94 -5.96 -3.18
CA ALA A 136 -21.48 -5.64 -1.83
C ALA A 136 -20.25 -4.71 -1.84
N LEU A 137 -19.34 -4.90 -2.80
CA LEU A 137 -18.17 -4.04 -2.95
C LEU A 137 -18.56 -2.62 -3.38
N ARG A 138 -19.54 -2.47 -4.28
CA ARG A 138 -20.08 -1.16 -4.67
C ARG A 138 -20.72 -0.44 -3.50
N GLU A 139 -21.57 -1.12 -2.73
CA GLU A 139 -22.21 -0.55 -1.55
C GLU A 139 -21.19 -0.10 -0.50
N LYS A 140 -20.16 -0.91 -0.24
CA LYS A 140 -19.07 -0.53 0.67
C LYS A 140 -18.29 0.68 0.16
N HIS A 141 -18.04 0.75 -1.15
CA HIS A 141 -17.36 1.90 -1.76
C HIS A 141 -18.20 3.17 -1.64
N GLU A 142 -19.50 3.10 -1.95
CA GLU A 142 -20.41 4.24 -1.79
C GLU A 142 -20.47 4.75 -0.35
N GLN A 143 -20.53 3.84 0.63
CA GLN A 143 -20.46 4.19 2.05
C GLN A 143 -19.16 4.88 2.42
N ALA A 144 -18.01 4.39 1.93
CA ALA A 144 -16.72 5.00 2.17
C ALA A 144 -16.64 6.40 1.55
N MET A 145 -17.12 6.57 0.32
CA MET A 145 -17.16 7.88 -0.34
C MET A 145 -18.07 8.87 0.39
N ALA A 146 -19.22 8.41 0.89
CA ALA A 146 -20.11 9.24 1.69
C ALA A 146 -19.49 9.65 3.04
N ALA A 147 -18.70 8.78 3.67
CA ALA A 147 -17.97 9.09 4.89
C ALA A 147 -16.88 10.15 4.63
N VAL A 148 -16.07 9.97 3.59
CA VAL A 148 -15.03 10.95 3.20
C VAL A 148 -15.63 12.33 2.92
N ARG A 149 -16.78 12.40 2.22
CA ARG A 149 -17.48 13.67 1.98
C ARG A 149 -17.91 14.34 3.28
N ARG A 150 -18.55 13.59 4.18
CA ARG A 150 -18.97 14.10 5.49
C ARG A 150 -17.81 14.60 6.33
N ASP A 151 -16.69 13.86 6.36
CA ASP A 151 -15.49 14.28 7.09
C ASP A 151 -14.88 15.55 6.47
N GLY A 152 -14.90 15.66 5.14
CA GLY A 152 -14.47 16.87 4.43
C GLY A 152 -15.31 18.09 4.78
N GLU A 153 -16.64 17.96 4.77
CA GLU A 153 -17.59 19.00 5.17
C GLU A 153 -17.36 19.45 6.62
N GLN A 154 -17.22 18.49 7.55
CA GLN A 154 -16.96 18.79 8.96
C GLN A 154 -15.62 19.50 9.20
N ASN A 155 -14.58 19.09 8.47
CA ASN A 155 -13.27 19.73 8.56
C ASN A 155 -13.30 21.17 8.03
N LEU A 156 -14.01 21.43 6.94
CA LEU A 156 -14.20 22.78 6.41
C LEU A 156 -14.94 23.67 7.42
N GLU A 157 -16.05 23.19 7.97
CA GLU A 157 -16.79 23.93 9.01
C GLU A 157 -15.92 24.23 10.24
N ARG A 158 -15.08 23.27 10.66
CA ARG A 158 -14.17 23.48 11.78
C ARG A 158 -13.15 24.57 11.47
N LEU A 159 -12.57 24.54 10.27
CA LEU A 159 -11.58 25.50 9.82
C LEU A 159 -12.17 26.92 9.70
N GLU A 160 -13.39 27.04 9.17
CA GLU A 160 -14.11 28.31 9.11
C GLU A 160 -14.34 28.90 10.50
N ARG A 161 -14.83 28.11 11.46
CA ARG A 161 -15.01 28.56 12.84
C ARG A 161 -13.70 28.99 13.50
N GLU A 162 -12.61 28.29 13.23
CA GLU A 162 -11.29 28.63 13.77
C GLU A 162 -10.78 29.95 13.19
N ARG A 163 -10.92 30.15 11.87
CA ARG A 163 -10.61 31.42 11.21
C ARG A 163 -11.48 32.56 11.74
N ASP A 164 -12.76 32.32 11.99
CA ASP A 164 -13.67 33.28 12.61
C ASP A 164 -13.21 33.71 13.99
N ARG A 165 -12.80 32.75 14.83
CA ARG A 165 -12.25 33.04 16.16
C ARG A 165 -10.96 33.83 16.08
N GLN A 166 -10.01 33.42 15.26
CA GLN A 166 -8.72 34.12 15.11
C GLN A 166 -8.93 35.56 14.64
N ALA A 167 -9.83 35.79 13.69
CA ALA A 167 -10.16 37.14 13.23
C ALA A 167 -10.77 38.01 14.35
N ALA A 168 -11.68 37.44 15.14
CA ALA A 168 -12.30 38.15 16.27
C ALA A 168 -11.28 38.47 17.37
N GLU A 169 -10.39 37.52 17.69
CA GLU A 169 -9.30 37.71 18.66
C GLU A 169 -8.32 38.79 18.21
N LEU A 170 -7.91 38.77 16.93
CA LEU A 170 -7.03 39.80 16.37
C LEU A 170 -7.69 41.18 16.37
N GLN A 171 -8.97 41.26 16.01
CA GLN A 171 -9.73 42.51 16.06
C GLN A 171 -9.81 43.04 17.50
N GLN A 172 -10.14 42.19 18.47
CA GLN A 172 -10.20 42.58 19.87
C GLN A 172 -8.84 43.07 20.38
N HIS A 173 -7.75 42.39 20.00
CA HIS A 173 -6.40 42.80 20.34
C HIS A 173 -6.07 44.18 19.76
N HIS A 174 -6.36 44.38 18.47
CA HIS A 174 -6.14 45.66 17.81
C HIS A 174 -6.97 46.79 18.44
N GLU A 175 -8.24 46.56 18.74
CA GLU A 175 -9.09 47.53 19.44
C GLU A 175 -8.54 47.90 20.82
N ALA A 176 -8.04 46.91 21.57
CA ALA A 176 -7.39 47.13 22.86
C ALA A 176 -6.08 47.94 22.74
N GLU A 177 -5.26 47.64 21.74
CA GLU A 177 -4.03 48.40 21.47
C GLU A 177 -4.32 49.84 21.05
N VAL A 178 -5.29 50.06 20.16
CA VAL A 178 -5.72 51.40 19.77
C VAL A 178 -6.23 52.19 20.98
N ALA A 179 -7.03 51.56 21.85
CA ALA A 179 -7.49 52.20 23.08
C ALA A 179 -6.32 52.56 24.01
N ARG A 180 -5.34 51.66 24.17
CA ARG A 180 -4.13 51.90 24.96
C ARG A 180 -3.28 53.04 24.40
N LEU A 181 -3.07 53.08 23.08
CA LEU A 181 -2.32 54.14 22.41
C LEU A 181 -3.02 55.49 22.55
N LYS A 182 -4.35 55.55 22.46
CA LYS A 182 -5.13 56.77 22.69
C LYS A 182 -4.91 57.33 24.10
N VAL A 183 -5.02 56.48 25.13
CA VAL A 183 -4.74 56.89 26.52
C VAL A 183 -3.32 57.44 26.65
N ARG A 184 -2.32 56.79 26.03
CA ARG A 184 -0.94 57.26 26.07
C ARG A 184 -0.73 58.60 25.36
N ILE A 185 -1.41 58.82 24.24
CA ILE A 185 -1.39 60.11 23.52
C ILE A 185 -1.99 61.22 24.40
N ASP A 186 -3.11 60.95 25.07
CA ASP A 186 -3.74 61.91 25.97
C ASP A 186 -2.83 62.24 27.17
N GLU A 187 -2.21 61.24 27.79
CA GLU A 187 -1.19 61.42 28.85
C GLU A 187 -0.03 62.30 28.36
N LEU A 188 0.59 61.96 27.23
CA LEU A 188 1.70 62.72 26.67
C LEU A 188 1.30 64.16 26.31
N SER A 189 0.07 64.37 25.84
CA SER A 189 -0.49 65.71 25.56
C SER A 189 -0.65 66.53 26.85
N THR A 190 -1.07 65.90 27.95
CA THR A 190 -1.12 66.58 29.26
C THR A 190 0.27 66.92 29.79
N GLU A 191 1.22 65.98 29.73
CA GLU A 191 2.62 66.21 30.09
C GLU A 191 3.24 67.36 29.27
N GLN A 192 2.97 67.40 27.96
CA GLN A 192 3.45 68.46 27.08
C GLN A 192 2.91 69.85 27.49
N LYS A 193 1.62 69.93 27.84
CA LYS A 193 1.00 71.18 28.31
C LYS A 193 1.62 71.63 29.64
N GLU A 194 1.79 70.73 30.59
CA GLU A 194 2.42 71.04 31.89
C GLU A 194 3.88 71.49 31.74
N LEU A 195 4.64 70.84 30.85
CA LEU A 195 5.99 71.27 30.52
C LEU A 195 5.99 72.67 29.88
N SER A 196 5.07 72.95 28.96
CA SER A 196 4.94 74.26 28.32
C SER A 196 4.59 75.37 29.34
N THR A 197 3.68 75.12 30.28
CA THR A 197 3.37 76.09 31.34
C THR A 197 4.56 76.31 32.26
N THR A 198 5.25 75.24 32.63
CA THR A 198 6.47 75.32 33.46
C THR A 198 7.58 76.12 32.77
N LEU A 199 7.73 75.96 31.45
CA LEU A 199 8.67 76.76 30.67
C LEU A 199 8.28 78.24 30.67
N ALA A 200 7.01 78.57 30.43
CA ALA A 200 6.52 79.95 30.48
C ALA A 200 6.75 80.60 31.86
N ASP A 201 6.48 79.87 32.95
CA ASP A 201 6.72 80.36 34.32
C ASP A 201 8.22 80.61 34.58
N ARG A 202 9.08 79.73 34.07
CA ARG A 202 10.54 79.90 34.15
C ARG A 202 11.01 81.10 33.31
N GLU A 203 10.50 81.28 32.10
CA GLU A 203 10.80 82.44 31.26
C GLU A 203 10.38 83.74 31.95
N GLN A 204 9.18 83.79 32.55
CA GLN A 204 8.72 84.93 33.33
C GLN A 204 9.63 85.18 34.55
N THR A 205 10.06 84.11 35.23
CA THR A 205 11.00 84.20 36.36
C THR A 205 12.34 84.77 35.92
N VAL A 206 12.89 84.31 34.79
CA VAL A 206 14.12 84.85 34.21
C VAL A 206 13.93 86.31 33.81
N ALA A 207 12.82 86.68 33.18
CA ALA A 207 12.52 88.06 32.83
C ALA A 207 12.44 88.96 34.07
N LYS A 208 11.80 88.49 35.14
CA LYS A 208 11.73 89.19 36.43
C LYS A 208 13.11 89.35 37.06
N LEU A 209 13.90 88.28 37.14
CA LEU A 209 15.27 88.33 37.66
C LEU A 209 16.13 89.29 36.83
N ASN A 210 15.98 89.30 35.50
CA ASN A 210 16.68 90.24 34.62
C ASN A 210 16.26 91.69 34.89
N ALA A 211 14.96 91.94 35.12
CA ALA A 211 14.46 93.26 35.51
C ALA A 211 14.99 93.69 36.89
N ASP A 212 15.00 92.79 37.86
CA ASP A 212 15.55 93.02 39.21
C ASP A 212 17.07 93.29 39.14
N ILE A 213 17.80 92.56 38.29
CA ILE A 213 19.22 92.81 38.02
C ILE A 213 19.41 94.19 37.38
N ALA A 214 18.61 94.55 36.38
CA ALA A 214 18.67 95.86 35.73
C ALA A 214 18.35 96.98 36.74
N GLU A 215 17.35 96.79 37.61
CA GLU A 215 17.00 97.73 38.67
C GLU A 215 18.12 97.82 39.72
N ALA A 216 18.72 96.70 40.11
CA ALA A 216 19.86 96.67 41.01
C ALA A 216 21.09 97.36 40.40
N GLN A 217 21.37 97.13 39.12
CA GLN A 217 22.40 97.83 38.36
C GLN A 217 22.12 99.33 38.29
N LEU A 218 20.86 99.73 38.09
CA LEU A 218 20.43 101.14 38.10
C LEU A 218 20.59 101.75 39.51
N LYS A 219 20.17 101.06 40.57
CA LYS A 219 20.37 101.50 41.96
C LYS A 219 21.84 101.61 42.30
N ASN A 220 22.66 100.68 41.83
CA ASN A 220 24.10 100.71 42.03
C ASN A 220 24.74 101.83 41.21
N SER A 221 24.32 102.07 39.96
CA SER A 221 24.80 103.22 39.17
C SER A 221 24.36 104.56 39.76
N PHE A 222 23.17 104.63 40.38
CA PHE A 222 22.73 105.79 41.17
C PHE A 222 23.49 105.92 42.50
N ALA A 223 23.82 104.82 43.17
CA ALA A 223 24.62 104.84 44.39
C ALA A 223 26.06 105.26 44.10
N VAL A 224 26.64 104.76 43.00
CA VAL A 224 27.94 105.18 42.46
C VAL A 224 27.87 106.63 41.99
N SER A 225 26.77 107.09 41.37
CA SER A 225 26.60 108.51 40.99
C SER A 225 26.44 109.42 42.20
N ARG A 226 25.64 109.05 43.21
CA ARG A 226 25.52 109.83 44.46
C ARG A 226 26.79 109.79 45.30
N SER A 227 27.51 108.67 45.29
CA SER A 227 28.84 108.55 45.89
C SER A 227 29.82 109.45 45.15
N GLY A 228 29.83 109.40 43.82
CA GLY A 228 30.62 110.26 42.94
C GLY A 228 30.28 111.73 43.13
N GLU A 229 29.02 112.10 43.33
CA GLU A 229 28.57 113.48 43.53
C GLU A 229 28.85 114.00 44.95
N ARG A 230 28.82 113.12 45.97
CA ARG A 230 29.37 113.43 47.29
C ARG A 230 30.88 113.58 47.23
N LEU A 231 31.58 112.73 46.47
CA LEU A 231 33.01 112.83 46.26
C LEU A 231 33.33 114.16 45.56
N ILE A 232 32.60 114.54 44.51
CA ILE A 232 32.76 115.82 43.81
C ILE A 232 32.52 117.00 44.77
N ARG A 233 31.52 116.93 45.66
CA ARG A 233 31.29 117.98 46.66
C ARG A 233 32.39 118.07 47.72
N VAL A 234 32.90 116.93 48.20
CA VAL A 234 34.03 116.90 49.14
C VAL A 234 35.32 117.38 48.47
N VAL A 235 35.59 116.95 47.24
CA VAL A 235 36.73 117.42 46.43
C VAL A 235 36.61 118.92 46.20
N ARG A 236 35.41 119.44 45.86
CA ARG A 236 35.19 120.87 45.66
C ARG A 236 35.30 121.68 46.96
N SER A 237 34.81 121.17 48.09
CA SER A 237 35.01 121.87 49.38
C SER A 237 36.46 121.81 49.84
N VAL A 238 37.19 120.74 49.54
CA VAL A 238 38.64 120.65 49.80
C VAL A 238 39.42 121.58 48.88
N GLN A 239 39.04 121.71 47.61
CA GLN A 239 39.61 122.71 46.68
C GLN A 239 39.29 124.14 47.12
N GLU A 240 38.08 124.43 47.56
CA GLU A 240 37.69 125.74 48.08
C GLU A 240 38.43 126.06 49.37
N LEU A 241 38.57 125.10 50.31
CA LEU A 241 39.40 125.30 51.50
C LEU A 241 40.88 125.51 51.15
N ALA A 242 41.42 124.75 50.19
CA ALA A 242 42.81 124.90 49.76
C ALA A 242 43.05 126.25 49.07
N ASN A 243 42.10 126.72 48.26
CA ASN A 243 42.14 128.03 47.62
C ASN A 243 41.96 129.16 48.64
N GLU A 244 41.06 129.03 49.62
CA GLU A 244 40.90 130.00 50.71
C GLU A 244 42.12 130.04 51.62
N LEU A 245 42.78 128.90 51.87
CA LEU A 245 44.05 128.85 52.62
C LEU A 245 45.20 129.49 51.84
N GLU A 246 45.26 129.33 50.52
CA GLU A 246 46.24 130.01 49.67
C GLU A 246 45.94 131.52 49.55
N GLU A 247 44.67 131.91 49.47
CA GLU A 247 44.25 133.31 49.36
C GLU A 247 44.45 134.06 50.70
N THR A 248 44.24 133.39 51.84
CA THR A 248 44.61 133.91 53.16
C THR A 248 46.12 133.92 53.39
N SER A 249 46.89 132.93 52.91
CA SER A 249 48.36 133.00 52.99
C SER A 249 48.93 134.14 52.14
N ARG A 250 48.37 134.39 50.95
CA ARG A 250 48.79 135.50 50.06
C ARG A 250 48.42 136.88 50.60
N THR A 251 47.22 137.05 51.18
CA THR A 251 46.77 138.35 51.72
C THR A 251 47.45 138.74 53.03
N VAL A 252 47.83 137.79 53.88
CA VAL A 252 48.52 138.09 55.15
C VAL A 252 50.02 138.39 54.94
N THR A 253 50.63 137.93 53.84
CA THR A 253 52.09 138.05 53.62
C THR A 253 52.50 138.93 52.44
N ASN A 254 51.58 139.71 51.86
CA ASN A 254 51.86 140.59 50.71
C ASN A 254 52.59 139.89 49.55
N GLY A 255 52.31 138.60 49.34
CA GLY A 255 52.83 137.82 48.21
C GLY A 255 54.15 137.08 48.42
N GLU A 256 54.75 137.08 49.61
CA GLU A 256 56.03 136.39 49.85
C GLU A 256 55.90 134.92 50.32
N TYR A 257 54.68 134.42 50.61
CA TYR A 257 54.46 133.06 51.13
C TYR A 257 53.29 132.33 50.42
N SER A 258 53.58 131.19 49.76
CA SER A 258 52.55 130.29 49.18
C SER A 258 52.48 128.98 49.96
N PHE A 259 51.27 128.60 50.39
CA PHE A 259 51.00 127.37 51.13
C PHE A 259 51.49 126.11 50.37
N PHE A 260 51.31 126.07 49.05
CA PHE A 260 51.77 124.95 48.21
C PHE A 260 53.30 124.77 48.21
N THR A 261 54.06 125.85 48.44
CA THR A 261 55.54 125.79 48.54
C THR A 261 56.06 125.40 49.93
N ALA A 262 55.24 125.48 50.98
CA ALA A 262 55.62 125.09 52.35
C ALA A 262 55.42 123.59 52.64
N ILE A 263 54.65 122.89 51.80
CA ILE A 263 54.49 121.43 51.86
C ILE A 263 55.82 120.79 51.43
N LYS A 264 56.56 120.24 52.41
CA LYS A 264 57.88 119.61 52.20
C LYS A 264 57.80 118.22 51.55
N ASP A 265 56.64 117.55 51.59
CA ASP A 265 56.45 116.22 50.99
C ASP A 265 55.93 116.34 49.55
N GLN A 266 56.65 115.72 48.61
CA GLN A 266 56.33 115.78 47.19
C GLN A 266 55.03 115.02 46.85
N ARG A 267 54.69 113.96 47.58
CA ARG A 267 53.48 113.15 47.34
C ARG A 267 52.20 113.90 47.70
N ASP A 268 52.22 114.65 48.78
CA ASP A 268 51.09 115.46 49.22
C ASP A 268 50.85 116.62 48.25
N ARG A 269 51.92 117.21 47.70
CA ARG A 269 51.83 118.24 46.66
C ARG A 269 51.17 117.74 45.38
N GLU A 270 51.55 116.55 44.91
CA GLU A 270 50.98 115.94 43.70
C GLU A 270 49.50 115.53 43.88
N THR A 271 49.11 115.09 45.08
CA THR A 271 47.73 114.72 45.39
C THR A 271 46.78 115.93 45.35
N VAL A 272 47.21 117.07 45.90
CA VAL A 272 46.40 118.30 45.85
C VAL A 272 46.33 118.86 44.42
N LEU A 273 47.41 118.74 43.63
CA LEU A 273 47.39 119.11 42.21
C LEU A 273 46.43 118.23 41.39
N ASN A 274 46.40 116.92 41.62
CA ASN A 274 45.49 116.02 40.88
C ASN A 274 44.01 116.22 41.23
N LEU A 275 43.69 116.72 42.43
CA LEU A 275 42.33 117.11 42.81
C LEU A 275 41.80 118.34 42.05
N THR A 276 42.65 119.03 41.27
CA THR A 276 42.26 120.17 40.41
C THR A 276 41.92 119.81 38.95
N GLY A 277 41.88 118.52 38.60
CA GLY A 277 41.06 117.99 37.49
C GLY A 277 41.77 117.36 36.28
N GLY A 278 41.89 116.03 36.25
CA GLY A 278 42.33 115.24 35.08
C GLY A 278 41.83 113.76 34.99
N VAL A 279 40.83 113.51 34.12
CA VAL A 279 40.51 112.39 33.15
C VAL A 279 40.73 110.86 33.43
N ALA A 280 39.79 110.04 32.85
CA ALA A 280 39.81 108.60 32.37
C ALA A 280 39.09 107.53 33.26
N GLY A 281 38.30 106.52 32.84
CA GLY A 281 37.87 105.91 31.56
C GLY A 281 37.98 104.36 31.60
N HIS A 282 36.94 103.52 31.39
CA HIS A 282 37.01 102.18 30.72
C HIS A 282 35.70 101.33 30.69
N THR A 283 35.62 100.48 29.66
CA THR A 283 34.54 99.60 29.13
C THR A 283 34.93 98.10 29.17
N HIS A 284 33.99 97.14 29.23
CA HIS A 284 34.16 95.82 28.56
C HIS A 284 32.86 94.99 28.42
N ASP A 285 32.88 94.02 27.49
CA ASP A 285 31.82 93.44 26.64
C ASP A 285 31.93 91.87 26.59
N GLN A 286 31.06 91.19 25.79
CA GLN A 286 31.02 89.75 25.34
C GLN A 286 29.91 88.89 26.00
N LYS A 287 28.93 88.22 25.33
CA LYS A 287 28.67 87.59 24.01
C LYS A 287 29.27 86.18 23.81
N GLY A 288 28.40 85.17 23.60
CA GLY A 288 28.74 83.83 23.11
C GLY A 288 27.53 82.90 22.96
N THR A 289 27.07 82.72 21.72
CA THR A 289 26.13 81.71 21.19
C THR A 289 26.87 80.42 20.85
N ASP A 290 26.18 79.27 20.73
CA ASP A 290 26.32 78.37 19.57
C ASP A 290 25.31 77.19 19.58
N GLU A 291 24.69 77.01 18.41
CA GLU A 291 23.90 75.89 17.87
C GLU A 291 24.87 74.90 17.18
N PRO A 292 24.51 73.64 16.80
CA PRO A 292 23.84 73.46 15.50
C PRO A 292 22.93 72.21 15.35
N ALA A 293 22.22 72.19 14.22
CA ALA A 293 21.28 71.21 13.69
C ALA A 293 21.90 70.11 12.79
N ALA A 294 21.13 69.03 12.52
CA ALA A 294 20.94 68.30 11.24
C ALA A 294 20.32 66.90 11.55
N GLU A 295 19.06 66.56 11.22
CA GLU A 295 18.40 66.27 9.92
C GLU A 295 18.90 65.05 9.13
N ALA A 296 18.00 64.04 9.01
CA ALA A 296 17.77 63.04 7.95
C ALA A 296 17.30 61.71 8.59
N GLN A 297 16.38 60.89 8.09
CA GLN A 297 15.46 60.89 6.96
C GLN A 297 14.45 59.75 7.25
N GLU A 298 13.21 59.91 6.79
CA GLU A 298 12.09 58.99 6.99
C GLU A 298 11.75 58.33 5.65
N GLN A 299 11.53 57.01 5.62
CA GLN A 299 10.30 56.33 5.11
C GLN A 299 10.50 54.82 4.74
N PRO A 300 9.40 54.03 4.75
CA PRO A 300 9.38 52.59 5.04
C PRO A 300 8.98 51.70 3.84
N GLU A 301 8.99 50.37 4.00
CA GLU A 301 7.96 49.39 3.56
C GLU A 301 8.46 47.92 3.66
N GLU A 302 7.62 47.06 4.24
CA GLU A 302 7.60 45.58 4.19
C GLU A 302 6.51 45.14 3.15
N PRO A 303 6.17 43.86 2.86
CA PRO A 303 6.76 42.54 3.24
C PRO A 303 6.78 41.47 2.08
N GLU A 304 7.21 40.24 2.45
CA GLU A 304 6.82 38.89 1.94
C GLU A 304 7.01 38.47 0.46
N SER A 305 7.68 37.31 0.26
CA SER A 305 7.06 36.13 -0.37
C SER A 305 7.95 34.88 -0.22
N GLY A 306 7.43 33.87 0.46
CA GLY A 306 7.93 32.50 0.38
C GLY A 306 7.36 31.77 -0.85
N HIS A 307 8.17 30.91 -1.47
CA HIS A 307 7.68 29.84 -2.33
C HIS A 307 8.56 28.60 -2.14
N GLU A 308 7.99 27.61 -1.46
CA GLU A 308 8.42 26.22 -1.48
C GLU A 308 7.89 25.58 -2.77
N ASP A 309 8.73 24.85 -3.50
CA ASP A 309 8.28 23.86 -4.49
C ASP A 309 9.04 22.56 -4.26
N GLY A 310 8.27 21.48 -4.09
CA GLY A 310 8.73 20.13 -3.78
C GLY A 310 9.34 19.37 -4.97
N PRO A 311 9.84 18.14 -4.74
CA PRO A 311 10.49 17.36 -5.77
C PRO A 311 9.49 16.54 -6.59
N ASP A 312 9.67 16.59 -7.91
CA ASP A 312 9.06 15.72 -8.90
C ASP A 312 9.84 14.38 -9.01
N ARG A 313 9.08 13.27 -9.02
CA ARG A 313 9.40 11.87 -9.40
C ARG A 313 9.86 10.87 -8.34
#